data_AF-A0A5E3ZW08-F1
#
_entry.id   AF-A0A5E3ZW08-F1
#
_cell.length_a   1.000
_cell.length_b   1.000
_cell.length_c   1.000
_cell.angle_alpha   90.00
_cell.angle_beta   90.00
_cell.angle_gamma   90.00
#
_symmetry.space_group_name_H-M   'P 1'
#
loop_
_entity.id
_entity.type
_entity.pdbx_description
1 polymer ?
#
loop_
_entity_poly.entity_id
_entity_poly.type
_entity_poly.pdbx_seq_one_letter_code
_entity_poly.pdbx_strand_id
1 'polypeptide(L)'
;MKKRSIPALPARLIDPRPVIAAGTAAWLVSLVTLLVAGVHTTAMWVAVCGVGVGVGIYAIFAWQRSAVRRGAATAQTSLPDVQREGDKAVDRVIVEIPHQQ
;
A
#
# COMPACT_ATOMS: atom_id res chain seq x y z
N MET A 1 21.66 23.06 -1.11
CA MET A 1 20.56 22.26 -1.69
C MET A 1 19.26 22.56 -0.94
N LYS A 2 18.26 23.16 -1.61
CA LYS A 2 16.95 23.46 -1.01
C LYS A 2 16.14 22.16 -0.91
N LYS A 3 15.84 21.66 0.30
CA LYS A 3 14.99 20.47 0.49
C LYS A 3 13.63 20.75 -0.15
N ARG A 4 13.31 20.04 -1.23
CA ARG A 4 11.93 19.98 -1.73
C ARG A 4 11.14 19.18 -0.70
N SER A 5 10.40 19.86 0.16
CA SER A 5 9.39 19.23 1.02
C SER A 5 8.20 18.87 0.12
N ILE A 6 8.10 17.62 -0.30
CA ILE A 6 6.88 17.11 -0.92
C ILE A 6 5.81 17.14 0.19
N PRO A 7 4.72 17.92 0.04
CA PRO A 7 3.64 17.91 1.01
C PRO A 7 3.13 16.47 1.15
N ALA A 8 3.08 15.96 2.38
CA ALA A 8 2.50 14.64 2.62
C ALA A 8 1.04 14.66 2.16
N LEU A 9 0.70 13.76 1.23
CA LEU A 9 -0.68 13.62 0.78
C LEU A 9 -1.58 13.32 1.99
N PRO A 10 -2.76 13.94 2.08
CA PRO A 10 -3.65 13.72 3.21
C PRO A 10 -3.96 12.23 3.32
N ALA A 11 -3.89 11.68 4.54
CA ALA A 11 -4.03 10.24 4.80
C ALA A 11 -5.30 9.62 4.19
N ARG A 12 -6.35 10.43 4.03
CA ARG A 12 -7.63 10.04 3.43
C ARG A 12 -7.56 9.71 1.94
N LEU A 13 -6.58 10.26 1.21
CA LEU A 13 -6.34 9.95 -0.21
C LEU A 13 -5.51 8.68 -0.40
N ILE A 14 -4.82 8.23 0.64
CA ILE A 14 -3.89 7.10 0.58
C ILE A 14 -4.50 5.85 1.23
N ASP A 15 -5.49 6.00 2.13
CA ASP A 15 -6.15 4.85 2.75
C ASP A 15 -7.09 4.14 1.74
N PRO A 16 -6.80 2.89 1.34
CA PRO A 16 -7.66 2.16 0.40
C PRO A 16 -8.93 1.60 1.06
N ARG A 17 -9.01 1.57 2.40
CA ARG A 17 -10.14 1.01 3.17
C ARG A 17 -11.50 1.59 2.79
N PRO A 18 -11.71 2.93 2.69
CA PRO A 18 -13.01 3.48 2.32
C PRO A 18 -13.48 3.01 0.94
N VAL A 19 -12.57 2.86 -0.03
CA VAL A 19 -12.92 2.42 -1.38
C VAL A 19 -13.33 0.94 -1.38
N ILE A 20 -12.56 0.08 -0.71
CA ILE A 20 -12.88 -1.36 -0.60
C ILE A 20 -14.21 -1.55 0.14
N ALA A 21 -14.42 -0.81 1.23
CA ALA A 21 -15.67 -0.89 2.00
C ALA A 21 -16.87 -0.42 1.18
N ALA A 22 -16.75 0.70 0.45
CA ALA A 22 -17.82 1.20 -0.41
C ALA A 22 -18.17 0.22 -1.55
N GLY A 23 -17.17 -0.36 -2.21
CA GLY A 23 -17.39 -1.37 -3.26
C GLY A 23 -18.05 -2.63 -2.71
N THR A 24 -17.60 -3.12 -1.55
CA THR A 24 -18.20 -4.29 -0.89
C THR A 24 -19.65 -4.02 -0.46
N ALA A 25 -19.92 -2.82 0.06
CA ALA A 25 -21.28 -2.41 0.43
C ALA A 25 -22.20 -2.31 -0.79
N ALA A 26 -21.71 -1.80 -1.92
CA ALA A 26 -22.50 -1.75 -3.16
C ALA A 26 -22.90 -3.17 -3.63
N TRP A 27 -21.98 -4.14 -3.55
CA TRP A 27 -22.30 -5.54 -3.86
C TRP A 27 -23.31 -6.14 -2.88
N LEU A 28 -23.18 -5.87 -1.57
CA LEU A 28 -24.15 -6.29 -0.56
C LEU A 28 -25.55 -5.72 -0.83
N VAL A 29 -25.64 -4.42 -1.13
CA VAL A 29 -26.91 -3.76 -1.48
C VAL A 29 -27.53 -4.40 -2.71
N SER A 30 -26.72 -4.70 -3.72
CA SER A 30 -27.17 -5.36 -4.96
C SER A 30 -27.71 -6.76 -4.68
N LEU A 31 -26.99 -7.54 -3.86
CA LEU A 31 -27.42 -8.88 -3.44
C LEU A 31 -28.74 -8.82 -2.66
N VAL A 32 -28.86 -7.93 -1.67
CA VAL A 32 -30.09 -7.74 -0.88
C VAL A 32 -31.25 -7.35 -1.79
N THR A 33 -31.04 -6.43 -2.73
CA THR A 33 -32.06 -6.00 -3.68
C THR A 33 -32.56 -7.17 -4.53
N LEU A 34 -31.66 -8.00 -5.05
CA LEU A 34 -32.01 -9.17 -5.86
C LEU A 34 -32.77 -10.23 -5.05
N LEU A 35 -32.36 -10.47 -3.81
CA LEU A 35 -33.04 -11.41 -2.91
C LEU A 35 -34.46 -10.94 -2.55
N VAL A 36 -34.63 -9.66 -2.22
CA VAL A 36 -35.95 -9.07 -1.92
C VAL A 36 -36.86 -9.11 -3.14
N ALA A 37 -36.30 -8.91 -4.34
CA ALA A 37 -37.04 -9.01 -5.60
C ALA A 37 -37.32 -10.46 -6.03
N GLY A 38 -36.80 -11.48 -5.33
CA GLY A 38 -36.93 -12.89 -5.71
C GLY A 38 -36.20 -13.26 -7.00
N VAL A 39 -35.21 -12.46 -7.41
CA VAL A 39 -34.49 -12.63 -8.68
C VAL A 39 -33.27 -13.54 -8.46
N HIS A 40 -33.42 -14.81 -8.86
CA HIS A 40 -32.36 -15.82 -8.77
C HIS A 40 -31.69 -16.05 -10.13
N THR A 41 -31.05 -15.00 -10.66
CA THR A 41 -30.34 -15.05 -11.95
C THR A 41 -28.82 -15.06 -11.75
N THR A 42 -28.06 -15.14 -12.85
CA THR A 42 -26.60 -14.96 -12.85
C THR A 42 -26.17 -13.68 -12.12
N ALA A 43 -26.96 -12.61 -12.18
CA ALA A 43 -26.67 -11.36 -11.47
C ALA A 43 -26.58 -11.53 -9.95
N MET A 44 -27.38 -12.44 -9.37
CA MET A 44 -27.33 -12.76 -7.93
C MET A 44 -26.00 -13.41 -7.58
N TRP A 45 -25.56 -14.39 -8.37
CA TRP A 45 -24.27 -15.06 -8.15
C TRP A 45 -23.09 -14.12 -8.37
N VAL A 46 -23.17 -13.21 -9.35
CA VAL A 46 -22.18 -12.15 -9.53
C VAL A 46 -22.11 -11.25 -8.28
N ALA A 47 -23.27 -10.88 -7.70
CA ALA A 47 -23.29 -10.10 -6.47
C ALA A 47 -22.69 -10.86 -5.28
N VAL A 48 -22.99 -12.15 -5.12
CA VAL A 48 -22.35 -13.03 -4.11
C VAL A 48 -20.83 -13.05 -4.28
N CYS A 49 -20.34 -13.27 -5.50
CA CYS A 49 -18.90 -13.24 -5.80
C CYS A 49 -18.29 -11.87 -5.49
N GLY A 50 -18.98 -10.77 -5.82
CA GLY A 50 -18.54 -9.41 -5.50
C GLY A 50 -18.38 -9.17 -4.00
N VAL A 51 -19.34 -9.63 -3.20
CA VAL A 51 -19.24 -9.59 -1.73
C VAL A 51 -18.05 -10.42 -1.24
N GLY A 52 -17.91 -11.66 -1.71
CA GLY A 52 -16.83 -12.56 -1.30
C GLY A 52 -15.44 -11.99 -1.62
N VAL A 53 -15.25 -11.46 -2.84
CA VAL A 53 -14.01 -10.80 -3.26
C VAL A 53 -13.73 -9.56 -2.40
N GLY A 54 -14.75 -8.72 -2.15
CA GLY A 54 -14.61 -7.53 -1.32
C GLY A 54 -14.14 -7.86 0.11
N VAL A 55 -14.77 -8.85 0.75
CA VAL A 55 -14.37 -9.33 2.08
C VAL A 55 -12.97 -9.93 2.06
N GLY A 56 -12.63 -10.74 1.06
CA GLY A 56 -11.31 -11.35 0.91
C GLY A 56 -10.19 -10.31 0.78
N ILE A 57 -10.36 -9.33 -0.09
CA ILE A 57 -9.40 -8.23 -0.26
C ILE A 57 -9.23 -7.45 1.04
N TYR A 58 -10.33 -7.12 1.73
CA TYR A 58 -10.26 -6.41 3.00
C TYR A 58 -9.51 -7.21 4.08
N ALA A 59 -9.76 -8.52 4.16
CA ALA A 59 -9.08 -9.41 5.10
C ALA A 59 -7.57 -9.49 4.83
N ILE A 60 -7.18 -9.66 3.56
CA ILE A 60 -5.76 -9.67 3.15
C ILE A 60 -5.11 -8.33 3.52
N PHE A 61 -5.74 -7.21 3.19
CA PHE A 61 -5.22 -5.88 3.52
C PHE A 61 -5.05 -5.70 5.03
N ALA A 62 -6.03 -6.11 5.84
CA ALA A 62 -5.95 -6.03 7.29
C ALA A 62 -4.83 -6.91 7.86
N TRP A 63 -4.63 -8.10 7.28
CA TRP A 63 -3.55 -9.01 7.65
C TRP A 63 -2.18 -8.43 7.29
N GLN A 64 -2.02 -7.90 6.07
CA GLN A 64 -0.80 -7.21 5.63
C GLN A 64 -0.49 -6.00 6.53
N ARG A 65 -1.49 -5.16 6.83
CA ARG A 65 -1.32 -4.00 7.71
C ARG A 65 -0.90 -4.41 9.12
N SER A 66 -1.45 -5.50 9.63
CA SER A 66 -1.07 -6.06 10.92
C SER A 66 0.34 -6.64 10.91
N ALA A 67 0.75 -7.32 9.83
CA ALA A 67 2.11 -7.82 9.65
C ALA A 67 3.14 -6.67 9.63
N VAL A 68 2.87 -5.59 8.89
CA VAL A 68 3.73 -4.39 8.87
C VAL A 68 3.86 -3.79 10.26
N ARG A 69 2.75 -3.68 11.02
CA ARG A 69 2.79 -3.18 12.42
C ARG A 69 3.55 -4.09 13.38
N ARG A 70 3.58 -5.40 13.11
CA ARG A 70 4.34 -6.40 13.88
C ARG A 70 5.83 -6.42 13.53
N GLY A 71 6.30 -5.52 12.67
CA GLY A 71 7.70 -5.48 12.26
C GLY A 71 8.06 -6.50 11.19
N ALA A 72 7.09 -7.13 10.52
CA ALA A 72 7.32 -7.95 9.33
C ALA A 72 7.62 -7.08 8.09
N ALA A 73 8.40 -6.01 8.28
CA ALA A 73 9.01 -5.22 7.23
C ALA A 73 10.14 -6.05 6.60
N THR A 74 9.75 -7.12 5.93
CA THR A 74 10.66 -7.96 5.16
C THR A 74 11.32 -7.08 4.10
N ALA A 75 12.63 -6.91 4.20
CA ALA A 75 13.52 -6.48 3.12
C ALA A 75 13.65 -4.98 2.79
N GLN A 76 13.65 -4.07 3.78
CA GLN A 76 14.40 -2.82 3.63
C GLN A 76 15.16 -2.45 4.91
N THR A 77 16.17 -3.26 5.25
CA THR A 77 17.37 -2.70 5.87
C THR A 77 18.06 -1.86 4.80
N SER A 78 18.00 -0.53 4.90
CA SER A 78 18.99 0.31 4.23
C SER A 78 20.35 -0.26 4.60
N LEU A 79 21.16 -0.70 3.61
CA LEU A 79 22.53 -1.17 3.82
C LEU A 79 23.34 0.01 4.33
N PRO A 80 23.51 0.19 5.65
CA PRO A 80 24.25 1.33 6.18
C PRO A 80 25.72 1.19 5.77
N ASP A 81 26.17 -0.04 5.57
CA ASP A 81 27.49 -0.47 5.12
C ASP A 81 27.78 -0.07 3.67
N VAL A 82 26.88 -0.33 2.71
CA VAL A 82 27.12 0.07 1.30
C VAL A 82 27.13 1.59 1.16
N GLN A 83 26.26 2.30 1.86
CA GLN A 83 26.27 3.77 1.83
C GLN A 83 27.50 4.34 2.55
N ARG A 84 27.95 3.70 3.64
CA ARG A 84 29.15 4.11 4.39
C ARG A 84 30.44 3.85 3.61
N GLU A 85 30.52 2.76 2.84
CA GLU A 85 31.68 2.47 1.98
C GLU A 85 31.79 3.50 0.84
N GLY A 86 30.65 3.88 0.23
CA GLY A 86 30.61 4.95 -0.78
C GLY A 86 31.07 6.31 -0.22
N ASP A 87 30.65 6.65 1.00
CA ASP A 87 31.08 7.88 1.69
C ASP A 87 32.59 7.90 1.94
N LYS A 88 33.18 6.76 2.34
CA LYS A 88 34.63 6.62 2.51
C LYS A 88 35.41 6.69 1.21
N ALA A 89 34.85 6.19 0.12
CA ALA A 89 35.45 6.31 -1.21
C ALA A 89 35.45 7.75 -1.71
N VAL A 90 34.36 8.50 -1.50
CA VAL A 90 34.27 9.93 -1.87
C VAL A 90 35.26 10.77 -1.07
N ASP A 91 35.37 10.53 0.25
CA ASP A 91 36.30 11.26 1.11
C ASP A 91 37.77 11.02 0.70
N ARG A 92 38.11 9.78 0.34
CA ARG A 92 39.44 9.43 -0.18
C ARG A 92 39.74 10.15 -1.49
N VAL A 93 38.80 10.14 -2.44
CA VAL A 93 38.98 10.81 -3.73
C VAL A 93 39.12 12.32 -3.54
N ILE A 94 38.31 12.96 -2.69
CA ILE A 94 38.40 14.41 -2.42
C ILE A 94 39.74 14.80 -1.80
N VAL A 95 40.28 13.98 -0.88
CA VAL A 95 41.60 14.22 -0.26
C VAL A 95 42.75 13.99 -1.26
N GLU A 96 42.58 13.07 -2.20
CA GLU A 96 43.62 12.69 -3.17
C GLU A 96 43.61 13.55 -4.44
N ILE A 97 42.56 14.35 -4.69
CA ILE A 97 42.62 15.46 -5.67
C ILE A 97 43.60 16.49 -5.09
N PRO A 98 44.80 16.67 -5.66
CA PRO A 98 45.68 17.75 -5.25
C PRO A 98 44.93 19.05 -5.56
N HIS A 99 45.00 20.04 -4.66
CA HIS A 99 44.66 21.42 -5.01
C HIS A 99 45.57 21.84 -6.19
N GLN A 100 45.11 21.59 -7.41
CA GLN A 100 45.71 22.06 -8.65
C GLN A 100 45.49 23.58 -8.65
N GLN A 101 46.41 24.29 -7.99
CA GLN A 101 46.68 25.71 -8.17
C GLN A 101 47.45 25.90 -9.47
#